data_AF-A0A258X169-F1
#
_entry.id   AF-A0A258X169-F1
#
_cell.length_a   1.000
_cell.length_b   1.000
_cell.length_c   1.000
_cell.angle_alpha   90.00
_cell.angle_beta   90.00
_cell.angle_gamma   90.00
#
_symmetry.space_group_name_H-M   'P 1'
#
loop_
_entity.id
_entity.type
_entity.pdbx_description
1 polymer ?
#
loop_
_entity_poly.entity_id
_entity_poly.type
_entity_poly.pdbx_seq_one_letter_code
_entity_poly.pdbx_strand_id
1 'polypeptide(L)'
;MEMMFGFVVFFYAMIVGVFILWLWALIDILISKFQDNLMQIVWLLVVFFLPFIGVILYLLMGRSMKLSRDHYSNNANQKYEQLSKIKELLDNGAISQEEFEAEKEKILNRDD
;
A
#
# COMPACT_ATOMS: atom_id res chain seq x y z
N MET A 1 1.60 -31.46 -0.15
CA MET A 1 3.03 -31.20 0.14
C MET A 1 3.85 -31.22 -1.14
N GLU A 2 3.80 -32.31 -1.92
CA GLU A 2 4.46 -32.44 -3.24
C GLU A 2 4.17 -31.31 -4.24
N MET A 3 2.91 -30.91 -4.39
CA MET A 3 2.52 -29.83 -5.33
C MET A 3 3.15 -28.48 -4.96
N MET A 4 3.29 -28.16 -3.67
CA MET A 4 3.90 -26.89 -3.23
C MET A 4 5.41 -26.86 -3.51
N PHE A 5 6.07 -28.01 -3.41
CA PHE A 5 7.50 -28.12 -3.72
C PHE A 5 7.78 -27.81 -5.19
N GLY A 6 6.97 -28.33 -6.11
CA GLY A 6 7.08 -28.04 -7.55
C GLY A 6 6.95 -26.55 -7.88
N PHE A 7 5.97 -25.86 -7.27
CA PHE A 7 5.83 -24.42 -7.44
C PHE A 7 7.04 -23.64 -6.93
N VAL A 8 7.56 -23.97 -5.74
CA VAL A 8 8.74 -23.30 -5.16
C VAL A 8 9.96 -23.47 -6.08
N VAL A 9 10.20 -24.69 -6.57
CA VAL A 9 11.32 -24.95 -7.50
C VAL A 9 11.14 -24.19 -8.81
N PHE A 10 9.92 -24.11 -9.35
CA PHE A 10 9.63 -23.34 -10.56
C PHE A 10 9.89 -21.85 -10.38
N PHE A 11 9.39 -21.24 -9.29
CA PHE A 11 9.65 -19.82 -9.00
C PHE A 11 11.14 -19.55 -8.76
N TYR A 12 11.83 -20.45 -8.06
CA TYR A 12 13.26 -20.34 -7.85
C TYR A 12 14.04 -20.39 -9.18
N ALA A 13 13.72 -21.34 -10.05
CA ALA A 13 14.32 -21.43 -11.39
C ALA A 13 14.04 -20.18 -12.23
N MET A 14 12.84 -19.60 -12.15
CA MET A 14 12.49 -18.35 -12.83
C MET A 14 13.33 -17.18 -12.33
N ILE A 15 13.48 -17.02 -11.00
CA ILE A 15 14.31 -15.96 -10.40
C ILE A 15 15.77 -16.10 -10.84
N VAL A 16 16.31 -17.33 -10.79
CA VAL A 16 17.68 -17.61 -11.24
C VAL A 16 17.83 -17.32 -12.73
N GLY A 17 16.85 -17.67 -13.57
CA GLY A 17 16.85 -17.35 -15.00
C GLY A 17 16.91 -15.85 -15.29
N VAL A 18 16.08 -15.05 -14.59
CA VAL A 18 16.11 -13.59 -14.70
C VAL A 18 17.46 -13.03 -14.25
N PHE A 19 18.04 -13.58 -13.18
CA PHE A 19 19.36 -13.18 -12.69
C PHE A 19 20.49 -13.49 -13.69
N ILE A 20 20.43 -14.64 -14.36
CA ILE A 20 21.37 -15.00 -15.43
C ILE A 20 21.25 -14.02 -16.60
N LEU A 21 20.02 -13.67 -17.02
CA LEU A 21 19.82 -12.68 -18.08
C LEU A 21 20.34 -11.30 -17.70
N TRP A 22 20.17 -10.89 -16.44
CA TRP A 22 20.72 -9.63 -15.93
C TRP A 22 22.26 -9.63 -15.97
N LEU A 23 22.91 -10.71 -15.54
CA LEU A 23 24.37 -10.86 -15.65
C LEU A 23 24.84 -10.89 -17.10
N TRP A 24 24.11 -11.59 -17.98
CA TRP A 24 24.41 -11.64 -19.40
C TRP A 24 24.35 -10.25 -20.03
N ALA A 25 23.33 -9.44 -19.71
CA ALA A 25 23.23 -8.06 -20.17
C ALA A 25 24.40 -7.19 -19.70
N LEU A 26 24.87 -7.36 -18.45
CA LEU A 26 26.07 -6.65 -17.97
C LEU A 26 27.32 -7.04 -18.76
N ILE A 27 27.50 -8.34 -19.04
CA ILE A 27 28.62 -8.85 -19.84
C ILE A 27 28.53 -8.33 -21.28
N ASP A 28 27.33 -8.34 -21.88
CA ASP A 28 27.08 -7.83 -23.22
C ASP A 28 27.46 -6.34 -23.33
N ILE A 29 27.07 -5.52 -22.34
CA ILE A 29 27.46 -4.10 -22.28
C ILE A 29 28.97 -3.93 -22.12
N LEU A 30 29.65 -4.79 -21.36
CA LEU A 30 31.11 -4.72 -21.18
C LEU A 30 31.88 -5.12 -22.45
N ILE A 31 31.38 -6.09 -23.20
CA ILE A 31 32.02 -6.60 -24.42
C ILE A 31 31.66 -5.73 -25.64
N SER A 32 30.48 -5.13 -25.65
CA SER A 32 29.99 -4.33 -26.76
C SER A 32 30.87 -3.11 -27.00
N LYS A 33 31.28 -2.93 -28.27
CA LYS A 33 32.05 -1.77 -28.71
C LYS A 33 31.10 -0.61 -28.99
N PHE A 34 30.79 0.16 -27.96
CA PHE A 34 30.09 1.43 -28.15
C PHE A 34 31.00 2.44 -28.83
N GLN A 35 30.42 3.32 -29.65
CA GLN A 35 31.16 4.40 -30.31
C GLN A 35 31.75 5.38 -29.28
N ASP A 36 31.02 5.61 -28.20
CA ASP A 36 31.44 6.47 -27.09
C ASP A 36 31.60 5.65 -25.80
N ASN A 37 32.79 5.70 -25.20
CA ASN A 37 33.07 5.06 -23.91
C ASN A 37 32.11 5.55 -22.80
N LEU A 38 31.68 6.81 -22.87
CA LEU A 38 30.72 7.37 -21.91
C LEU A 38 29.35 6.69 -22.01
N MET A 39 28.89 6.39 -23.23
CA MET A 39 27.60 5.75 -23.45
C MET A 39 27.58 4.32 -22.88
N GLN A 40 28.68 3.60 -23.03
CA GLN A 40 28.86 2.28 -22.41
C GLN A 40 28.75 2.34 -20.88
N ILE A 41 29.42 3.32 -20.25
CA ILE A 41 29.37 3.51 -18.79
C ILE A 41 27.96 3.89 -18.34
N VAL A 42 27.26 4.74 -19.10
CA VAL A 42 25.87 5.11 -18.80
C VAL A 42 24.95 3.88 -18.84
N TRP A 43 25.03 3.05 -19.88
CA TRP A 43 24.22 1.83 -19.97
C TRP A 43 24.54 0.82 -18.87
N LEU A 44 25.83 0.66 -18.55
CA LEU A 44 26.27 -0.20 -17.44
C LEU A 44 25.68 0.29 -16.11
N LEU A 45 25.75 1.59 -15.83
CA LEU A 45 25.22 2.20 -14.63
C LEU A 45 23.70 2.02 -14.56
N VAL A 46 22.98 2.29 -15.65
CA VAL A 46 21.52 2.15 -15.71
C VAL A 46 21.08 0.72 -15.41
N VAL A 47 21.66 -0.28 -16.10
CA VAL A 47 21.30 -1.70 -15.91
C VAL A 47 21.69 -2.21 -14.52
N PHE A 48 22.81 -1.74 -13.97
CA PHE A 48 23.26 -2.08 -12.63
C PHE A 48 22.38 -1.46 -11.53
N PHE A 49 21.99 -0.19 -11.68
CA PHE A 49 21.20 0.55 -10.68
C PHE A 49 19.68 0.34 -10.80
N LEU A 50 19.18 -0.16 -11.94
CA LEU A 50 17.77 -0.46 -12.16
C LEU A 50 17.08 -1.21 -11.00
N PRO A 51 17.64 -2.31 -10.47
CA PRO A 51 17.02 -3.02 -9.34
C PRO A 51 16.90 -2.15 -8.08
N PHE A 52 17.87 -1.28 -7.82
CA PHE A 52 17.86 -0.39 -6.64
C PHE A 52 16.88 0.76 -6.80
N ILE A 53 16.76 1.32 -8.01
CA ILE A 53 15.80 2.39 -8.33
C ILE A 53 14.37 1.89 -8.09
N GLY A 54 14.06 0.64 -8.44
CA GLY A 54 12.77 0.03 -8.13
C GLY A 54 12.46 0.01 -6.62
N VAL A 55 13.44 -0.33 -5.78
CA VAL A 55 13.29 -0.34 -4.31
C VAL A 55 13.07 1.08 -3.77
N ILE A 56 13.83 2.05 -4.26
CA ILE A 56 13.70 3.46 -3.84
C ILE A 56 12.32 4.00 -4.22
N LEU A 57 11.86 3.75 -5.45
CA LEU A 57 10.52 4.16 -5.89
C LEU A 57 9.42 3.51 -5.04
N TYR A 58 9.56 2.22 -4.70
CA TYR A 58 8.62 1.54 -3.81
C TYR A 58 8.58 2.17 -2.41
N LEU A 59 9.71 2.53 -1.84
CA LEU A 59 9.76 3.16 -0.51
C LEU A 59 9.18 4.57 -0.51
N LEU A 60 9.42 5.34 -1.58
CA LEU A 60 8.92 6.71 -1.70
C LEU A 60 7.41 6.75 -1.95
N MET A 61 6.90 5.95 -2.91
CA MET A 61 5.48 5.96 -3.26
C MET A 61 4.63 5.02 -2.40
N GLY A 62 5.15 3.88 -1.98
CA GLY A 62 4.41 2.89 -1.19
C GLY A 62 4.05 3.37 0.21
N ARG A 63 4.81 4.32 0.77
CA ARG A 63 4.55 4.86 2.11
C ARG A 63 3.35 5.81 2.15
N SER A 64 3.07 6.55 1.07
CA SER A 64 1.97 7.53 1.04
C SER A 64 0.61 6.94 0.68
N MET A 65 0.57 5.72 0.12
CA MET A 65 -0.68 5.05 -0.28
C MET A 65 -1.30 4.18 0.83
N LYS A 66 -0.72 4.18 2.03
CA LYS A 66 -1.32 3.47 3.17
C LYS A 66 -2.54 4.27 3.62
N LEU A 67 -3.73 3.89 3.15
CA LEU A 67 -5.00 4.35 3.70
C LEU A 67 -4.92 4.21 5.23
N SER A 68 -4.97 5.33 5.93
CA SER A 68 -5.08 5.37 7.39
C SER A 68 -6.37 4.66 7.77
N ARG A 69 -6.24 3.39 8.15
CA ARG A 69 -7.32 2.54 8.69
C ARG A 69 -8.04 3.22 9.87
N ASP A 70 -7.35 4.18 10.48
CA ASP A 70 -7.82 5.03 11.56
C ASP A 70 -9.02 5.90 11.17
N HIS A 71 -9.16 6.35 9.91
CA HIS A 71 -10.30 7.20 9.54
C HIS A 71 -11.63 6.46 9.49
N TYR A 72 -11.63 5.16 9.13
CA TYR A 72 -12.87 4.37 9.07
C TYR A 72 -13.32 3.89 10.47
N SER A 73 -12.37 3.52 11.34
CA SER A 73 -12.69 3.05 12.69
C SER A 73 -13.16 4.17 13.64
N ASN A 74 -12.75 5.42 13.41
CA ASN A 74 -13.13 6.53 14.27
C ASN A 74 -14.57 7.01 14.05
N ASN A 75 -15.11 6.92 12.83
CA ASN A 75 -16.47 7.37 12.53
C ASN A 75 -17.53 6.53 13.30
N ALA A 76 -17.44 5.20 13.23
CA ALA A 76 -18.39 4.31 13.91
C ALA A 76 -18.41 4.54 15.43
N ASN A 77 -17.24 4.65 16.07
CA ASN A 77 -17.16 4.92 17.51
C ASN A 77 -17.75 6.27 17.89
N GLN A 78 -17.50 7.32 17.08
CA GLN A 78 -18.11 8.64 17.32
C GLN A 78 -19.63 8.62 17.22
N LYS A 79 -20.21 7.83 16.31
CA LYS A 79 -21.66 7.67 16.16
C LYS A 79 -22.31 7.11 17.42
N TYR A 80 -21.77 6.03 17.96
CA TYR A 80 -22.26 5.43 19.21
C TYR A 80 -22.03 6.33 20.43
N GLU A 81 -20.89 7.03 20.48
CA GLU A 81 -20.61 7.99 21.55
C GLU A 81 -21.60 9.18 21.53
N GLN A 82 -21.98 9.66 20.35
CA GLN A 82 -23.02 10.71 20.20
C GLN A 82 -24.39 10.22 20.66
N LEU A 83 -24.77 8.99 20.31
CA LEU A 83 -26.02 8.37 20.79
C LEU A 83 -26.03 8.21 22.32
N SER A 84 -24.89 7.84 22.92
CA SER A 84 -24.75 7.74 24.38
C SER A 84 -24.95 9.10 25.07
N LYS A 85 -24.32 10.16 24.55
CA LYS A 85 -24.43 11.52 25.11
C LYS A 85 -25.84 12.07 25.02
N ILE A 86 -26.51 11.86 23.88
CA ILE A 86 -27.90 12.30 23.70
C ILE A 86 -28.86 11.52 24.62
N LYS A 87 -28.61 10.22 24.86
CA LYS A 87 -29.39 9.46 25.87
C LYS A 87 -29.19 10.01 27.28
N GLU A 88 -27.96 10.38 27.63
CA GLU A 88 -27.66 10.99 28.94
C GLU A 88 -28.35 12.34 29.13
N LEU A 89 -28.43 13.18 28.09
CA LEU A 89 -29.13 14.46 28.14
C LEU A 89 -30.64 14.29 28.37
N LEU A 90 -31.24 13.25 27.80
CA LEU A 90 -32.63 12.88 28.04
C LEU A 90 -32.84 12.42 29.48
N ASP A 91 -31.97 11.55 29.97
CA ASP A 91 -32.03 11.02 31.35
C ASP A 91 -31.87 12.15 32.39
N ASN A 92 -31.10 13.20 32.07
CA ASN A 92 -30.92 14.40 32.90
C ASN A 92 -32.05 15.44 32.76
N GLY A 93 -33.04 15.21 31.89
CA GLY A 93 -34.15 16.14 31.63
C GLY A 93 -33.74 17.43 30.90
N ALA A 94 -32.54 17.47 30.31
CA ALA A 94 -32.03 18.62 29.58
C ALA A 94 -32.66 18.76 28.18
N ILE A 95 -33.19 17.66 27.64
CA ILE A 95 -33.90 17.58 26.36
C ILE A 95 -35.19 16.77 26.53
N SER A 96 -36.17 17.05 25.69
CA SER A 96 -37.44 16.31 25.65
C SER A 96 -37.34 15.02 24.83
N GLN A 97 -38.31 14.11 25.04
CA GLN A 97 -38.38 12.83 24.29
C GLN A 97 -38.53 13.05 22.78
N GLU A 98 -39.28 14.07 22.37
CA GLU A 98 -39.45 14.42 20.95
C GLU A 98 -38.14 14.89 20.31
N GLU A 99 -37.32 15.67 21.03
CA GLU A 99 -36.01 16.14 20.55
C GLU A 99 -34.98 15.00 20.47
N PHE A 100 -35.03 14.04 21.40
CA PHE A 100 -34.16 12.86 21.39
C PHE A 100 -34.38 11.97 20.16
N GLU A 101 -35.64 11.74 19.78
CA GLU A 101 -35.99 10.85 18.68
C GLU A 101 -35.58 11.42 17.32
N ALA A 102 -35.77 12.73 17.11
CA ALA A 102 -35.34 13.43 15.91
C ALA A 102 -33.81 13.38 15.72
N GLU A 103 -33.04 13.57 16.79
CA GLU A 103 -31.58 13.61 16.71
C GLU A 103 -30.96 12.20 16.56
N LYS A 104 -31.58 11.18 17.17
CA LYS A 104 -31.18 9.77 17.00
C LYS A 104 -31.30 9.30 15.55
N GLU A 105 -32.40 9.61 14.88
CA GLU A 105 -32.64 9.23 13.49
C GLU A 105 -31.62 9.88 12.54
N LYS A 106 -31.34 11.16 12.77
CA LYS A 106 -30.36 11.93 12.01
C LYS A 106 -28.93 11.41 12.17
N ILE A 107 -28.55 10.98 13.36
CA ILE A 107 -27.24 10.37 13.61
C ILE A 107 -27.15 9.00 12.93
N LEU A 108 -28.24 8.20 12.95
CA LEU A 108 -28.26 6.87 12.34
C LEU A 108 -28.11 6.93 10.81
N ASN A 109 -28.72 7.90 10.14
CA ASN A 109 -28.68 8.07 8.68
C ASN A 109 -27.48 8.88 8.15
N ARG A 110 -26.54 9.34 8.99
CA ARG A 110 -25.45 10.24 8.55
C ARG A 110 -24.36 9.58 7.69
N ASP A 111 -24.39 8.27 7.49
CA ASP A 111 -23.32 7.51 6.82
C ASP A 111 -23.79 6.73 5.56
N ASP A 112 -25.03 6.94 5.10
CA ASP A 112 -25.62 6.36 3.88
C ASP A 112 -25.83 7.43 2.79
#